data_AF-A0A554MQK0-F1
#
_entry.id   AF-A0A554MQK0-F1
#
_cell.length_a   1.000
_cell.length_b   1.000
_cell.length_c   1.000
_cell.angle_alpha   90.00
_cell.angle_beta   90.00
_cell.angle_gamma   90.00
#
_symmetry.space_group_name_H-M   'P 1'
#
loop_
_entity.id
_entity.type
_entity.pdbx_description
1 polymer ?
#
loop_
_entity_poly.entity_id
_entity_poly.type
_entity_poly.pdbx_seq_one_letter_code
_entity_poly.pdbx_strand_id
1 'polypeptide(L)'
;MKLVARIQGENQNTVATLTARQITAKLVKGAIIVDLAKNELGGYGIPTECANATLSIDVEESGGGMTNTGSGTIVCGLSGKALKPYYMPRGGHRACGTHAHFSVPNAVVTITAGKKSGILTINKYTIRKEMYIARIESEKIWSGQIEELPNIFAHYKEAAEAADRKSQCYHCKCVHFKATS
;
A
#
# COMPACT_ATOMS: atom_id res chain seq x y z
N MET A 1 -5.16 -3.38 1.68
CA MET A 1 -4.08 -2.89 2.57
C MET A 1 -4.04 -3.77 3.81
N LYS A 2 -2.86 -4.18 4.23
CA LYS A 2 -2.65 -4.99 5.45
C LYS A 2 -1.39 -4.55 6.19
N LEU A 3 -1.27 -4.95 7.44
CA LEU A 3 -0.07 -4.71 8.24
C LEU A 3 0.82 -5.95 8.20
N VAL A 4 2.13 -5.73 8.03
CA VAL A 4 3.12 -6.79 7.92
C VAL A 4 4.25 -6.49 8.89
N ALA A 5 4.74 -7.51 9.59
CA ALA A 5 5.93 -7.41 10.42
C ALA A 5 7.13 -8.04 9.71
N ARG A 6 8.26 -7.34 9.73
CA ARG A 6 9.54 -7.81 9.22
C ARG A 6 10.50 -8.04 10.39
N ILE A 7 10.82 -9.31 10.64
CA ILE A 7 11.86 -9.72 11.60
C ILE A 7 13.17 -9.85 10.82
N GLN A 8 14.26 -9.26 11.33
CA GLN A 8 15.58 -9.38 10.70
C GLN A 8 16.19 -10.76 10.95
N GLY A 9 16.85 -11.30 9.92
CA GLY A 9 17.47 -12.63 9.97
C GLY A 9 16.54 -13.75 9.50
N GLU A 10 17.14 -14.91 9.24
CA GLU A 10 16.46 -16.10 8.76
C GLU A 10 16.44 -17.15 9.88
N ASN A 11 15.27 -17.36 10.50
CA ASN A 11 15.10 -18.33 11.58
C ASN A 11 13.90 -19.25 11.29
N GLN A 12 14.18 -20.49 10.88
CA GLN A 12 13.15 -21.48 10.58
C GLN A 12 12.29 -21.86 11.80
N ASN A 13 12.88 -21.87 13.01
CA ASN A 13 12.12 -22.17 14.22
C ASN A 13 11.08 -21.09 14.49
N THR A 14 11.43 -19.82 14.30
CA THR A 14 10.46 -18.71 14.43
C THR A 14 9.31 -18.86 13.43
N VAL A 15 9.59 -19.24 12.18
CA VAL A 15 8.52 -19.50 11.18
C VAL A 15 7.64 -20.67 11.60
N ALA A 16 8.23 -21.76 12.06
CA ALA A 16 7.50 -22.94 12.52
C ALA A 16 6.59 -22.59 13.72
N THR A 17 7.09 -21.83 14.70
CA THR A 17 6.31 -21.37 15.86
C THR A 17 5.13 -20.49 15.44
N LEU A 18 5.35 -19.51 14.55
CA LEU A 18 4.27 -18.65 14.05
C LEU A 18 3.23 -19.46 13.26
N THR A 19 3.68 -20.39 12.41
CA THR A 19 2.80 -21.23 11.59
C THR A 19 1.97 -22.18 12.44
N ALA A 20 2.54 -22.77 13.50
CA ALA A 20 1.82 -23.61 14.45
C ALA A 20 0.68 -22.85 15.16
N ARG A 21 0.82 -21.52 15.29
CA ARG A 21 -0.20 -20.61 15.82
C ARG A 21 -1.15 -20.07 14.74
N GLN A 22 -1.13 -20.66 13.54
CA GLN A 22 -1.91 -20.26 12.37
C GLN A 22 -1.61 -18.82 11.88
N ILE A 23 -0.42 -18.30 12.19
CA ILE A 23 0.04 -17.00 11.71
C ILE A 23 0.84 -17.23 10.43
N THR A 24 0.47 -16.54 9.36
CA THR A 24 1.17 -16.65 8.07
C THR A 24 2.53 -15.97 8.16
N ALA A 25 3.60 -16.78 8.13
CA ALA A 25 4.99 -16.31 8.13
C ALA A 25 5.76 -16.96 6.99
N LYS A 26 6.66 -16.19 6.36
CA LYS A 26 7.48 -16.65 5.23
C LYS A 26 8.91 -16.17 5.38
N LEU A 27 9.86 -17.06 5.12
CA LEU A 27 11.26 -16.69 4.96
C LEU A 27 11.45 -15.98 3.62
N VAL A 28 12.18 -14.87 3.66
CA VAL A 28 12.70 -14.16 2.50
C VAL A 28 14.17 -13.89 2.75
N LYS A 29 14.94 -13.55 1.70
CA LYS A 29 16.37 -13.27 1.85
C LYS A 29 16.62 -12.21 2.94
N GLY A 30 17.30 -12.62 4.01
CA GLY A 30 17.68 -11.82 5.17
C GLY A 30 16.56 -11.48 6.17
N ALA A 31 15.36 -12.03 6.05
CA ALA A 31 14.26 -11.69 6.95
C ALA A 31 13.14 -12.75 7.01
N ILE A 32 12.28 -12.62 8.02
CA ILE A 32 10.97 -13.27 8.07
C ILE A 32 9.89 -12.20 7.87
N ILE A 33 8.96 -12.46 6.95
CA ILE A 33 7.78 -11.64 6.70
C ILE A 33 6.58 -12.32 7.35
N VAL A 34 5.89 -11.59 8.22
CA VAL A 34 4.74 -12.07 8.98
C VAL A 34 3.52 -11.23 8.62
N ASP A 35 2.50 -11.87 8.06
CA ASP A 35 1.20 -11.24 7.81
C ASP A 35 0.42 -11.17 9.11
N LEU A 36 0.15 -9.95 9.60
CA LEU A 36 -0.57 -9.74 10.84
C LEU A 36 -2.08 -9.78 10.58
N ALA A 37 -2.79 -10.60 11.34
CA ALA A 37 -4.24 -10.69 11.25
C ALA A 37 -4.90 -9.49 11.95
N LYS A 38 -5.94 -8.93 11.30
CA LYS A 38 -6.77 -7.87 11.87
C LYS A 38 -7.81 -8.49 12.80
N ASN A 39 -7.96 -7.96 14.01
CA ASN A 39 -8.99 -8.35 14.97
C ASN A 39 -10.31 -7.59 14.70
N GLU A 40 -11.36 -7.97 15.42
CA GLU A 40 -12.71 -7.38 15.29
C GLU A 40 -12.76 -5.87 15.61
N LEU A 41 -11.86 -5.41 16.49
CA LEU A 41 -11.71 -3.99 16.85
C LEU A 41 -10.83 -3.21 15.86
N GLY A 42 -10.42 -3.85 14.77
CA GLY A 42 -9.62 -3.26 13.69
C GLY A 42 -8.13 -3.08 13.99
N GLY A 43 -7.64 -3.56 15.12
CA GLY A 43 -6.21 -3.64 15.44
C GLY A 43 -5.57 -4.91 14.89
N TYR A 44 -4.24 -4.93 14.88
CA TYR A 44 -3.41 -6.05 14.47
C TYR A 44 -2.64 -6.56 15.68
N GLY A 45 -2.89 -7.81 16.07
CA GLY A 45 -2.13 -8.43 17.15
C GLY A 45 -0.69 -8.66 16.72
N ILE A 46 0.26 -8.22 17.54
CA ILE A 46 1.70 -8.39 17.31
C ILE A 46 2.17 -9.59 18.17
N PRO A 47 2.53 -10.72 17.56
CA PRO A 47 3.12 -11.84 18.29
C PRO A 47 4.40 -11.40 19.02
N THR A 48 4.73 -12.04 20.13
CA THR A 48 5.93 -11.71 20.93
C THR A 48 7.22 -11.87 20.12
N GLU A 49 7.25 -12.82 19.18
CA GLU A 49 8.32 -13.03 18.21
C GLU A 49 8.52 -11.80 17.29
N CYS A 50 7.48 -10.99 17.11
CA CYS A 50 7.47 -9.76 16.31
C CYS A 50 7.65 -8.50 17.16
N ALA A 51 7.96 -8.59 18.47
CA ALA A 51 8.01 -7.44 19.36
C ALA A 51 8.96 -6.33 18.87
N ASN A 52 10.11 -6.73 18.31
CA ASN A 52 11.14 -5.85 17.76
C ASN A 52 11.13 -5.79 16.22
N ALA A 53 10.10 -6.33 15.58
CA ALA A 53 9.98 -6.32 14.13
C ALA A 53 9.73 -4.90 13.61
N THR A 54 10.22 -4.62 12.40
CA THR A 54 9.81 -3.42 11.67
C THR A 54 8.40 -3.65 11.12
N LEU A 55 7.45 -2.79 11.48
CA LEU A 55 6.11 -2.83 10.93
C LEU A 55 6.05 -2.06 9.61
N SER A 56 5.33 -2.60 8.64
CA SER A 56 5.16 -2.00 7.33
C SER A 56 3.72 -2.14 6.84
N ILE A 57 3.27 -1.15 6.10
CA ILE A 57 1.98 -1.17 5.40
C ILE A 57 2.22 -1.85 4.06
N ASP A 58 1.52 -2.95 3.83
CA ASP A 58 1.41 -3.58 2.52
C ASP A 58 0.21 -3.00 1.78
N VAL A 59 0.50 -2.34 0.66
CA VAL A 59 -0.45 -1.54 -0.10
C VAL A 59 -0.22 -1.74 -1.59
N GLU A 60 -1.29 -1.56 -2.35
CA GLU A 60 -1.35 -1.90 -3.76
C GLU A 60 -1.64 -0.67 -4.61
N GLU A 61 -0.96 -0.57 -5.75
CA GLU A 61 -1.46 0.22 -6.88
C GLU A 61 -2.48 -0.63 -7.64
N SER A 62 -3.66 -0.08 -7.91
CA SER A 62 -4.75 -0.82 -8.54
C SER A 62 -5.71 0.07 -9.34
N GLY A 63 -6.63 -0.57 -10.05
CA GLY A 63 -7.68 0.13 -10.81
C GLY A 63 -7.29 0.45 -12.25
N GLY A 64 -8.09 1.28 -12.88
CA GLY A 64 -8.12 1.53 -14.32
C GLY A 64 -9.54 1.82 -14.80
N GLY A 65 -9.68 2.10 -16.10
CA GLY A 65 -10.98 2.18 -16.75
C GLY A 65 -11.32 0.86 -17.45
N MET A 66 -12.40 0.19 -17.04
CA MET A 66 -12.96 -0.92 -17.84
C MET A 66 -14.04 -0.40 -18.81
N THR A 67 -14.70 0.70 -18.45
CA THR A 67 -15.77 1.32 -19.24
C THR A 67 -15.66 2.84 -19.16
N ASN A 68 -16.76 3.57 -19.38
CA ASN A 68 -16.85 5.01 -19.09
C ASN A 68 -16.81 5.32 -17.58
N THR A 69 -16.75 4.30 -16.72
CA THR A 69 -16.49 4.39 -15.28
C THR A 69 -15.18 3.70 -14.92
N GLY A 70 -14.51 4.20 -13.89
CA GLY A 70 -13.22 3.68 -13.44
C GLY A 70 -12.60 4.57 -12.38
N SER A 71 -11.65 4.01 -11.65
CA SER A 71 -10.79 4.76 -10.73
C SER A 71 -9.38 4.19 -10.79
N GLY A 72 -8.38 5.05 -10.63
CA GLY A 72 -6.98 4.66 -10.55
C GLY A 72 -6.45 5.03 -9.18
N THR A 73 -5.88 4.07 -8.46
CA THR A 73 -5.19 4.32 -7.19
C THR A 73 -3.71 4.07 -7.36
N ILE A 74 -2.89 5.06 -7.05
CA ILE A 74 -1.43 4.96 -6.97
C ILE A 74 -0.94 5.02 -5.53
N VAL A 75 0.32 4.63 -5.33
CA VAL A 75 0.98 4.63 -4.02
C VAL A 75 2.26 5.48 -4.11
N CYS A 76 2.45 6.38 -3.15
CA CYS A 76 3.66 7.21 -3.06
C CYS A 76 4.12 7.38 -1.60
N GLY A 77 5.36 7.85 -1.43
CA GLY A 77 5.87 8.24 -0.12
C GLY A 77 5.22 9.54 0.39
N LEU A 78 5.45 9.88 1.66
CA LEU A 78 4.96 11.13 2.27
C LEU A 78 5.46 12.41 1.55
N SER A 79 6.53 12.31 0.77
CA SER A 79 7.07 13.40 -0.05
C SER A 79 6.43 13.50 -1.44
N GLY A 80 5.46 12.63 -1.77
CA GLY A 80 4.88 12.49 -3.09
C GLY A 80 5.75 11.73 -4.09
N LYS A 81 6.97 11.34 -3.72
CA LYS A 81 7.88 10.59 -4.59
C LYS A 81 7.42 9.16 -4.82
N ALA A 82 7.72 8.65 -6.00
CA ALA A 82 7.44 7.27 -6.37
C ALA A 82 8.20 6.28 -5.48
N LEU A 83 7.53 5.17 -5.15
CA LEU A 83 8.12 4.09 -4.37
C LEU A 83 8.59 2.96 -5.28
N LYS A 84 9.49 2.12 -4.76
CA LYS A 84 9.90 0.89 -5.43
C LYS A 84 8.94 -0.24 -5.07
N PRO A 85 8.22 -0.84 -6.03
CA PRO A 85 7.38 -2.00 -5.75
C PRO A 85 8.26 -3.22 -5.44
N TYR A 86 7.84 -4.03 -4.48
CA TYR A 86 8.52 -5.31 -4.21
C TYR A 86 8.00 -6.42 -5.13
N TYR A 87 6.78 -6.28 -5.65
CA TYR A 87 6.18 -7.24 -6.57
C TYR A 87 5.32 -6.52 -7.60
N MET A 88 5.47 -6.96 -8.85
CA MET A 88 4.64 -6.55 -9.99
C MET A 88 4.22 -7.82 -10.72
N PRO A 89 2.92 -8.15 -10.76
CA PRO A 89 2.45 -9.30 -11.51
C PRO A 89 2.87 -9.20 -12.99
N ARG A 90 3.09 -10.34 -13.67
CA ARG A 90 3.49 -10.40 -15.10
C ARG A 90 2.51 -11.11 -16.04
N GLY A 91 1.51 -11.85 -15.52
CA GLY A 91 0.44 -12.49 -16.32
C GLY A 91 -0.97 -12.29 -15.76
N GLY A 92 -1.99 -12.78 -16.46
CA GLY A 92 -3.40 -12.80 -16.02
C GLY A 92 -4.30 -11.64 -16.48
N HIS A 93 -5.63 -11.81 -16.34
CA HIS A 93 -6.62 -10.76 -16.56
C HIS A 93 -6.50 -9.71 -15.44
N ARG A 94 -5.70 -8.67 -15.68
CA ARG A 94 -5.41 -7.61 -14.71
C ARG A 94 -6.13 -6.30 -14.98
N ALA A 95 -7.06 -6.29 -15.91
CA ALA A 95 -7.89 -5.12 -16.17
C ALA A 95 -8.54 -4.67 -14.86
N CYS A 96 -8.19 -3.46 -14.43
CA CYS A 96 -8.65 -2.84 -13.18
C CYS A 96 -8.26 -3.56 -11.88
N GLY A 97 -7.35 -4.54 -11.94
CA GLY A 97 -6.88 -5.29 -10.79
C GLY A 97 -5.67 -4.66 -10.10
N THR A 98 -4.95 -5.48 -9.34
CA THR A 98 -3.69 -5.10 -8.69
C THR A 98 -2.53 -5.09 -9.70
N HIS A 99 -1.81 -3.98 -9.73
CA HIS A 99 -0.73 -3.72 -10.68
C HIS A 99 0.65 -3.75 -10.03
N ALA A 100 0.76 -3.34 -8.77
CA ALA A 100 1.99 -3.39 -8.00
C ALA A 100 1.70 -3.49 -6.50
N HIS A 101 2.60 -4.16 -5.77
CA HIS A 101 2.60 -4.19 -4.32
C HIS A 101 3.82 -3.46 -3.76
N PHE A 102 3.58 -2.71 -2.69
CA PHE A 102 4.56 -1.93 -1.97
C PHE A 102 4.50 -2.31 -0.50
N SER A 103 5.67 -2.33 0.15
CA SER A 103 5.81 -2.54 1.59
C SER A 103 6.53 -1.34 2.15
N VAL A 104 5.81 -0.51 2.91
CA VAL A 104 6.28 0.81 3.31
C VAL A 104 6.33 0.90 4.83
N PRO A 105 7.49 1.16 5.44
CA PRO A 105 7.59 1.29 6.89
C PRO A 105 6.89 2.57 7.36
N ASN A 106 6.26 2.48 8.53
CA ASN A 106 5.66 3.59 9.29
C ASN A 106 4.45 4.29 8.63
N ALA A 107 4.57 4.81 7.41
CA ALA A 107 3.49 5.57 6.77
C ALA A 107 3.58 5.59 5.24
N VAL A 108 2.43 5.70 4.59
CA VAL A 108 2.30 5.74 3.12
C VAL A 108 1.15 6.65 2.69
N VAL A 109 1.22 7.16 1.45
CA VAL A 109 0.12 7.92 0.84
C VAL A 109 -0.44 7.13 -0.34
N THR A 110 -1.76 7.11 -0.45
CA THR A 110 -2.44 6.73 -1.69
C THR A 110 -3.12 7.94 -2.30
N ILE A 111 -3.13 7.97 -3.63
CA ILE A 111 -3.89 8.96 -4.40
C ILE A 111 -4.81 8.21 -5.34
N THR A 112 -6.11 8.50 -5.22
CA THR A 112 -7.14 7.87 -6.03
C THR A 112 -7.82 8.92 -6.89
N ALA A 113 -7.90 8.69 -8.20
CA ALA A 113 -8.64 9.53 -9.14
C ALA A 113 -9.83 8.76 -9.72
N GLY A 114 -10.99 9.40 -9.80
CA GLY A 114 -12.20 8.85 -10.44
C GLY A 114 -12.39 9.37 -11.85
N LYS A 115 -12.46 8.48 -12.85
CA LYS A 115 -12.58 8.85 -14.27
C LYS A 115 -13.84 9.68 -14.57
N LYS A 116 -14.98 9.29 -14.00
CA LYS A 116 -16.27 9.96 -14.27
C LYS A 116 -16.42 11.26 -13.47
N SER A 117 -15.93 11.28 -12.24
CA SER A 117 -16.09 12.43 -11.35
C SER A 117 -15.01 13.50 -11.54
N GLY A 118 -13.84 13.14 -12.06
CA GLY A 118 -12.63 13.97 -12.04
C GLY A 118 -12.05 14.16 -10.63
N ILE A 119 -12.74 13.66 -9.59
CA ILE A 119 -12.34 13.86 -8.20
C ILE A 119 -11.10 13.03 -7.90
N LEU A 120 -10.10 13.71 -7.38
CA LEU A 120 -8.89 13.16 -6.81
C LEU A 120 -9.01 13.18 -5.28
N THR A 121 -8.55 12.12 -4.61
CA THR A 121 -8.50 12.03 -3.16
C THR A 121 -7.11 11.59 -2.71
N ILE A 122 -6.53 12.34 -1.77
CA ILE A 122 -5.23 12.03 -1.16
C ILE A 122 -5.49 11.51 0.25
N ASN A 123 -5.08 10.27 0.53
CA ASN A 123 -5.17 9.67 1.85
C ASN A 123 -3.78 9.29 2.36
N LYS A 124 -3.52 9.60 3.62
CA LYS A 124 -2.32 9.18 4.34
C LYS A 124 -2.69 8.08 5.33
N TYR A 125 -1.80 7.09 5.42
CA TYR A 125 -1.93 5.97 6.32
C TYR A 125 -0.69 5.89 7.20
N THR A 126 -0.88 5.80 8.52
CA THR A 126 0.21 5.74 9.50
C THR A 126 0.01 4.56 10.43
N ILE A 127 1.10 3.86 10.77
CA ILE A 127 1.09 2.80 11.77
C ILE A 127 1.17 3.43 13.16
N ARG A 128 0.17 3.17 14.00
CA ARG A 128 0.26 3.36 15.45
C ARG A 128 0.50 2.02 16.12
N LYS A 129 1.44 1.97 17.07
CA LYS A 129 1.74 0.79 17.87
C LYS A 129 1.52 1.10 19.36
N GLU A 130 0.75 0.28 20.03
CA GLU A 130 0.47 0.30 21.45
C GLU A 130 0.74 -1.10 22.01
N MET A 131 1.90 -1.28 22.66
CA MET A 131 2.36 -2.58 23.17
C MET A 131 2.33 -3.68 22.08
N TYR A 132 1.44 -4.66 22.23
CA TYR A 132 1.25 -5.82 21.34
C TYR A 132 0.13 -5.63 20.32
N ILE A 133 -0.37 -4.40 20.14
CA ILE A 133 -1.39 -4.07 19.16
C ILE A 133 -0.86 -2.97 18.25
N ALA A 134 -1.08 -3.09 16.95
CA ALA A 134 -0.88 -2.00 16.00
C ALA A 134 -2.17 -1.67 15.25
N ARG A 135 -2.28 -0.44 14.77
CA ARG A 135 -3.40 0.04 13.94
C ARG A 135 -2.84 0.79 12.74
N ILE A 136 -3.56 0.73 11.63
CA ILE A 136 -3.35 1.64 10.50
C ILE A 136 -4.38 2.75 10.64
N GLU A 137 -3.93 3.95 11.00
CA GLU A 137 -4.75 5.15 11.03
C GLU A 137 -4.80 5.75 9.63
N SER A 138 -5.99 6.13 9.18
CA SER A 138 -6.20 6.79 7.89
C SER A 138 -6.63 8.23 8.08
N GLU A 139 -6.00 9.15 7.35
CA GLU A 139 -6.29 10.57 7.32
C GLU A 139 -6.55 10.99 5.87
N LYS A 140 -7.72 11.57 5.60
CA LYS A 140 -7.99 12.21 4.31
C LYS A 140 -7.33 13.58 4.32
N ILE A 141 -6.25 13.72 3.55
CA ILE A 141 -5.50 14.97 3.45
C ILE A 141 -6.27 15.99 2.62
N TRP A 142 -6.80 15.56 1.48
CA TRP A 142 -7.46 16.45 0.53
C TRP A 142 -8.35 15.70 -0.45
N SER A 143 -9.34 16.41 -1.01
CA SER A 143 -10.19 15.93 -2.10
C SER A 143 -10.69 17.09 -2.96
N GLY A 144 -10.65 16.94 -4.28
CA GLY A 144 -11.08 17.97 -5.24
C GLY A 144 -10.70 17.63 -6.68
N GLN A 145 -10.85 18.59 -7.60
CA GLN A 145 -10.36 18.45 -8.97
C GLN A 145 -8.84 18.71 -9.03
N ILE A 146 -8.09 18.02 -9.89
CA ILE A 146 -6.62 18.12 -9.91
C ILE A 146 -6.13 19.55 -10.16
N GLU A 147 -6.87 20.35 -10.92
CA GLU A 147 -6.60 21.77 -11.20
C GLU A 147 -6.73 22.65 -9.94
N GLU A 148 -7.49 22.19 -8.95
CA GLU A 148 -7.75 22.88 -7.67
C GLU A 148 -6.78 22.43 -6.57
N LEU A 149 -5.78 21.60 -6.90
CA LEU A 149 -4.83 21.06 -5.91
C LEU A 149 -4.08 22.22 -5.22
N PRO A 150 -4.27 22.42 -3.90
CA PRO A 150 -3.63 23.51 -3.18
C PRO A 150 -2.10 23.43 -3.25
N ASN A 151 -1.42 24.59 -3.28
CA ASN A 151 0.05 24.67 -3.34
C ASN A 151 0.74 23.93 -2.19
N ILE A 152 0.11 23.83 -1.00
CA ILE A 152 0.63 23.03 0.12
C ILE A 152 0.78 21.53 -0.21
N PHE A 153 0.07 21.04 -1.23
CA PHE A 153 0.12 19.67 -1.73
C PHE A 153 0.77 19.56 -3.11
N ALA A 154 1.46 20.61 -3.59
CA ALA A 154 2.11 20.61 -4.90
C ALA A 154 3.15 19.50 -5.07
N HIS A 155 3.76 19.02 -3.96
CA HIS A 155 4.68 17.89 -3.98
C HIS A 155 4.01 16.56 -4.37
N TYR A 156 2.68 16.45 -4.29
CA TYR A 156 1.94 15.29 -4.79
C TYR A 156 1.54 15.39 -6.27
N LYS A 157 1.82 16.51 -6.96
CA LYS A 157 1.31 16.78 -8.31
C LYS A 157 1.63 15.66 -9.30
N GLU A 158 2.88 15.20 -9.37
CA GLU A 158 3.29 14.13 -10.30
C GLU A 158 2.53 12.83 -10.02
N ALA A 159 2.37 12.48 -8.75
CA ALA A 159 1.65 11.31 -8.30
C ALA A 159 0.13 11.43 -8.58
N ALA A 160 -0.42 12.63 -8.42
CA ALA A 160 -1.81 12.94 -8.72
C ALA A 160 -2.13 12.80 -10.22
N GLU A 161 -1.29 13.37 -11.07
CA GLU A 161 -1.40 13.21 -12.53
C GLU A 161 -1.26 11.74 -12.94
N ALA A 162 -0.40 10.97 -12.27
CA ALA A 162 -0.27 9.53 -12.52
C ALA A 162 -1.55 8.76 -12.14
N ALA A 163 -2.21 9.13 -11.04
CA ALA A 163 -3.50 8.55 -10.64
C ALA A 163 -4.60 8.86 -11.65
N ASP A 164 -4.67 10.10 -12.14
CA ASP A 164 -5.63 10.50 -13.17
C ASP A 164 -5.41 9.72 -14.47
N ARG A 165 -4.17 9.69 -15.00
CA ARG A 165 -3.81 8.86 -16.16
C ARG A 165 -4.18 7.40 -15.96
N LYS A 166 -3.98 6.86 -14.74
CA LYS A 166 -4.35 5.48 -14.41
C LYS A 166 -5.86 5.28 -14.49
N SER A 167 -6.66 6.20 -13.95
CA SER A 167 -8.12 6.11 -14.00
C SER A 167 -8.66 6.07 -15.42
N GLN A 168 -7.95 6.70 -16.37
CA GLN A 168 -8.29 6.75 -17.78
C GLN A 168 -7.73 5.56 -18.60
N CYS A 169 -6.79 4.80 -18.04
CA CYS A 169 -6.13 3.69 -18.74
C CYS A 169 -7.11 2.53 -18.98
N TYR A 170 -7.54 2.39 -20.23
CA TYR A 170 -8.48 1.36 -20.65
C TYR A 170 -7.87 -0.04 -20.57
N HIS A 171 -8.56 -0.98 -19.93
CA HIS A 171 -8.04 -2.33 -19.67
C HIS A 171 -6.64 -2.28 -19.04
N CYS A 172 -6.43 -1.35 -18.10
CA CYS A 172 -5.14 -1.11 -17.46
C CYS A 172 -4.49 -2.43 -17.00
N LYS A 173 -3.22 -2.62 -17.38
CA LYS A 173 -2.36 -3.73 -16.94
C LYS A 173 -1.00 -3.26 -16.42
N CYS A 174 -0.74 -1.95 -16.46
CA CYS A 174 0.55 -1.36 -16.15
C CYS A 174 0.56 -0.64 -14.80
N VAL A 175 1.77 -0.43 -14.30
CA VAL A 175 2.06 0.38 -13.12
C VAL A 175 2.31 1.81 -13.59
N HIS A 176 1.59 2.78 -13.03
CA HIS A 176 1.63 4.17 -13.46
C HIS A 176 2.60 5.03 -12.65
N PHE A 177 2.91 4.64 -11.41
CA PHE A 177 3.78 5.42 -10.54
C PHE A 177 4.74 4.53 -9.74
N LYS A 178 5.99 4.45 -10.19
CA LYS A 178 7.04 3.67 -9.53
C LYS A 178 8.42 4.26 -9.77
N ALA A 179 9.32 4.09 -8.81
CA ALA A 179 10.74 4.37 -9.01
C ALA A 179 11.36 3.31 -9.93
N THR A 180 12.24 3.74 -10.84
CA THR A 180 13.12 2.83 -11.59
C THR A 180 14.28 2.36 -10.73
N SER A 181 14.67 1.10 -10.91
CA SER A 181 15.85 0.48 -10.30
C SER A 181 17.13 1.03 -10.90
#